data_AF-A0A9D8RA29-F1
#
_entry.id   AF-A0A9D8RA29-F1
#
_cell.length_a   1.000
_cell.length_b   1.000
_cell.length_c   1.000
_cell.angle_alpha   90.00
_cell.angle_beta   90.00
_cell.angle_gamma   90.00
#
_symmetry.space_group_name_H-M   'P 1'
#
loop_
_entity.id
_entity.type
_entity.pdbx_description
1 polymer ?
#
loop_
_entity_poly.entity_id
_entity_poly.type
_entity_poly.pdbx_seq_one_letter_code
_entity_poly.pdbx_strand_id
1 'polypeptide(L)'
;YYGRQAPKHAHGTANLKRQTSSTSLITKSVTELYDSIVNPDLLIRRINLTTNHVVTESSARKRTRPLQLDLFTDYEELKRKEEAEQAALDKERRMQEAQLAIKRKYGRNAILRGLNFEEGATAKERNAQIGGHKA
;
A
#
# COMPACT_ATOMS: atom_id res chain seq x y z
N TYR A 1 2.04 -17.47 27.40
CA TYR A 1 3.51 -17.63 27.39
C TYR A 1 3.92 -18.33 28.68
N TYR A 2 4.33 -19.60 28.61
CA TYR A 2 4.75 -20.39 29.78
C TYR A 2 6.16 -19.98 30.24
N GLY A 3 6.30 -18.77 30.80
CA GLY A 3 7.56 -18.27 31.37
C GLY A 3 8.71 -17.97 30.40
N ARG A 4 8.55 -18.22 29.10
CA ARG A 4 9.55 -17.86 28.07
C ARG A 4 9.59 -16.35 27.85
N GLN A 5 10.78 -15.77 27.85
CA GLN A 5 10.98 -14.37 27.42
C GLN A 5 10.54 -14.22 25.97
N ALA A 6 9.65 -13.27 25.72
CA ALA A 6 9.14 -12.96 24.41
C ALA A 6 9.61 -11.56 24.00
N PRO A 7 10.09 -11.37 22.77
CA PRO A 7 10.48 -10.04 22.30
C PRO A 7 9.27 -9.10 22.29
N LYS A 8 9.50 -7.83 22.64
CA LYS A 8 8.47 -6.80 22.57
C LYS A 8 8.01 -6.63 21.12
N HIS A 9 6.71 -6.40 20.92
CA HIS A 9 6.16 -6.13 19.59
C HIS A 9 6.70 -4.82 19.01
N ALA A 10 7.20 -4.89 17.78
CA ALA A 10 7.48 -3.71 16.97
C ALA A 10 6.17 -3.00 16.62
N HIS A 11 6.13 -1.70 16.85
CA HIS A 11 4.99 -0.84 16.52
C HIS A 11 5.52 0.53 16.12
N GLY A 12 4.82 1.19 15.20
CA GLY A 12 5.21 2.50 14.70
C GLY A 12 4.09 3.11 13.87
N THR A 13 4.23 4.39 13.54
CA THR A 13 3.29 5.10 12.68
C THR A 13 4.09 6.04 11.78
N ALA A 14 3.78 6.02 10.49
CA ALA A 14 4.39 6.91 9.51
C ALA A 14 3.31 7.82 8.92
N ASN A 15 3.63 9.11 8.78
CA ASN A 15 2.75 10.08 8.13
C ASN A 15 3.06 10.16 6.64
N LEU A 16 2.02 10.09 5.81
CA LEU A 16 2.15 10.31 4.37
C LEU A 16 2.19 11.82 4.08
N LYS A 17 3.00 12.23 3.11
CA LYS A 17 3.13 13.65 2.69
C LYS A 17 1.80 14.25 2.23
N ARG A 18 0.94 13.42 1.67
CA ARG A 18 -0.42 13.77 1.21
C ARG A 18 -1.35 12.58 1.42
N GLN A 19 -2.65 12.87 1.47
CA GLN A 19 -3.68 11.85 1.37
C GLN A 19 -3.57 11.19 -0.02
N THR A 20 -3.47 9.86 -0.06
CA THR A 20 -3.29 9.12 -1.31
C THR A 20 -3.88 7.72 -1.22
N SER A 21 -4.31 7.19 -2.36
CA SER A 21 -4.72 5.80 -2.56
C SER A 21 -3.71 5.00 -3.38
N SER A 22 -2.56 5.59 -3.76
CA SER A 22 -1.52 4.88 -4.52
C SER A 22 -0.89 3.79 -3.67
N THR A 23 -0.93 2.57 -4.20
CA THR A 23 -0.32 1.40 -3.57
C THR A 23 1.20 1.57 -3.50
N SER A 24 1.81 2.16 -4.54
CA SER A 24 3.25 2.42 -4.59
C SER A 24 3.72 3.32 -3.42
N LEU A 25 3.05 4.46 -3.23
CA LEU A 25 3.41 5.41 -2.16
C LEU A 25 3.17 4.85 -0.76
N ILE A 26 2.06 4.12 -0.57
CA ILE A 26 1.74 3.46 0.70
C ILE A 26 2.78 2.38 1.00
N THR A 27 3.08 1.51 0.02
CA THR A 27 4.05 0.42 0.20
C THR A 27 5.42 0.98 0.54
N LYS A 28 5.90 2.01 -0.20
CA LYS A 28 7.17 2.67 0.10
C LYS A 28 7.25 3.15 1.56
N SER A 29 6.23 3.86 2.02
CA SER A 29 6.21 4.41 3.38
C SER A 29 6.13 3.32 4.46
N VAL A 30 5.41 2.22 4.18
CA VAL A 30 5.33 1.06 5.08
C VAL A 30 6.64 0.28 5.13
N THR A 31 7.32 0.12 4.00
CA THR A 31 8.64 -0.53 3.94
C THR A 31 9.68 0.29 4.69
N GLU A 32 9.73 1.62 4.48
CA GLU A 32 10.62 2.51 5.24
C GLU A 32 10.37 2.41 6.75
N LEU A 33 9.10 2.36 7.17
CA LEU A 33 8.75 2.17 8.58
C LEU A 33 9.21 0.80 9.09
N TYR A 34 8.95 -0.26 8.32
CA TYR A 34 9.36 -1.63 8.64
C TYR A 34 10.87 -1.73 8.88
N ASP A 35 11.68 -1.20 7.97
CA ASP A 35 13.14 -1.23 8.06
C ASP A 35 13.67 -0.50 9.30
N SER A 36 12.94 0.52 9.77
CA SER A 36 13.32 1.30 10.95
C SER A 36 12.96 0.64 12.30
N ILE A 37 11.88 -0.15 12.36
CA ILE A 37 11.33 -0.65 13.64
C ILE A 37 11.53 -2.16 13.84
N VAL A 38 11.75 -2.93 12.78
CA VAL A 38 11.81 -4.39 12.85
C VAL A 38 13.24 -4.84 13.07
N ASN A 39 13.42 -5.76 14.02
CA ASN A 39 14.69 -6.43 14.21
C ASN A 39 14.84 -7.57 13.17
N PRO A 40 15.88 -7.53 12.31
CA PRO A 40 16.08 -8.54 11.27
C PRO A 40 16.38 -9.94 11.81
N ASP A 41 16.85 -10.07 13.05
CA ASP A 41 17.18 -11.36 13.67
C ASP A 41 15.93 -12.13 14.17
N LEU A 42 14.76 -11.49 14.18
CA LEU A 42 13.53 -12.05 14.73
C LEU A 42 12.52 -12.42 13.62
N LEU A 43 11.85 -13.57 13.80
CA LEU A 43 10.79 -14.00 12.89
C LEU A 43 9.48 -13.23 13.12
N ILE A 44 8.80 -12.91 12.02
CA ILE A 44 7.52 -12.20 12.05
C ILE A 44 6.38 -13.20 12.00
N ARG A 45 5.54 -13.20 13.04
CA ARG A 45 4.36 -14.07 13.13
C ARG A 45 3.06 -13.40 12.70
N ARG A 46 2.95 -12.07 12.88
CA ARG A 46 1.75 -11.30 12.57
C ARG A 46 2.12 -9.86 12.23
N ILE A 47 1.50 -9.34 11.17
CA ILE A 47 1.58 -7.93 10.78
C ILE A 47 0.17 -7.35 10.87
N ASN A 48 0.04 -6.20 11.53
CA ASN A 48 -1.20 -5.42 11.54
C ASN A 48 -0.92 -4.07 10.88
N LEU A 49 -1.72 -3.70 9.90
CA LEU A 49 -1.64 -2.41 9.22
C LEU A 49 -2.96 -1.67 9.43
N THR A 50 -2.89 -0.45 9.95
CA THR A 50 -4.05 0.44 10.13
C THR A 50 -3.85 1.70 9.32
N THR A 51 -4.92 2.17 8.69
CA THR A 51 -4.93 3.46 7.97
C THR A 51 -5.71 4.46 8.81
N ASN A 52 -5.03 5.55 9.19
CA ASN A 52 -5.64 6.62 9.97
C ASN A 52 -6.06 7.77 9.04
N HIS A 53 -7.01 8.60 9.49
CA HIS A 53 -7.46 9.81 8.76
C HIS A 53 -7.97 9.53 7.33
N VAL A 54 -8.72 8.43 7.18
CA VAL A 54 -9.32 8.05 5.89
C VAL A 54 -10.39 9.07 5.52
N VAL A 55 -10.30 9.60 4.31
CA VAL A 55 -11.25 10.55 3.74
C VAL A 55 -11.78 10.02 2.41
N THR A 56 -12.97 10.47 2.00
CA THR A 56 -13.49 10.13 0.67
C THR A 56 -12.70 10.87 -0.40
N GLU A 57 -12.59 10.28 -1.59
CA GLU A 57 -11.85 10.89 -2.69
C GLU A 57 -12.41 12.27 -3.09
N SER A 58 -13.73 12.44 -3.05
CA SER A 58 -14.38 13.73 -3.30
C SER A 58 -14.07 14.80 -2.25
N SER A 59 -13.83 14.38 -1.00
CA SER A 59 -13.47 15.27 0.11
C SER A 59 -11.97 15.51 0.25
N ALA A 60 -11.14 14.67 -0.38
CA ALA A 60 -9.70 14.83 -0.50
C ALA A 60 -9.39 16.00 -1.46
N ARG A 61 -9.78 17.22 -1.06
CA ARG A 61 -9.43 18.44 -1.77
C ARG A 61 -7.91 18.49 -1.88
N LYS A 62 -7.40 18.79 -3.08
CA LYS A 62 -6.05 19.28 -3.28
C LYS A 62 -5.91 20.52 -2.40
N ARG A 63 -5.35 20.36 -1.19
CA ARG A 63 -4.90 21.49 -0.41
C ARG A 63 -3.76 22.08 -1.22
N THR A 64 -4.08 23.03 -2.08
CA THR A 64 -3.10 23.88 -2.76
C THR A 64 -2.36 24.58 -1.64
N ARG A 65 -1.20 24.05 -1.27
CA ARG A 65 -0.32 24.75 -0.34
C ARG A 65 0.09 26.04 -1.07
N PRO A 66 0.08 27.20 -0.39
CA PRO A 66 0.63 28.40 -1.00
C PRO A 66 2.08 28.10 -1.39
N LEU A 67 2.36 28.17 -2.69
CA LEU A 67 3.70 27.97 -3.23
C LEU A 67 4.37 29.34 -3.24
N GLN A 68 5.40 29.52 -2.41
CA GLN A 68 6.27 30.68 -2.52
C GLN A 68 7.20 30.45 -3.70
N LEU A 69 7.17 31.36 -4.66
CA LEU A 69 8.11 31.33 -5.77
C LEU A 69 9.46 31.91 -5.32
N ASP A 70 10.54 31.30 -5.78
CA ASP A 70 11.93 31.58 -5.52
C ASP A 70 12.65 31.74 -6.87
N LEU A 71 13.47 32.77 -6.98
CA LEU A 71 14.14 33.16 -8.23
C LEU A 71 15.21 32.16 -8.66
N PHE A 72 15.68 31.29 -7.74
CA PHE A 72 16.72 30.29 -8.00
C PHE A 72 16.16 28.88 -8.26
N THR A 73 14.84 28.71 -8.24
CA THR A 73 14.21 27.42 -8.51
C THR A 73 13.88 27.26 -9.99
N ASP A 74 14.32 26.16 -10.61
CA ASP A 74 13.89 25.79 -11.96
C ASP A 74 12.48 25.19 -11.92
N TYR A 75 11.49 26.04 -12.24
CA TYR A 75 10.08 25.65 -12.26
C TYR A 75 9.71 24.72 -13.41
N GLU A 76 10.46 24.74 -14.52
CA GLU A 76 10.17 23.90 -15.67
C GLU A 76 10.58 22.45 -15.39
N GLU A 77 11.72 22.24 -14.72
CA GLU A 77 12.07 20.92 -14.21
C GLU A 77 11.07 20.39 -13.18
N LEU A 78 10.62 21.27 -12.26
CA LEU A 78 9.71 20.87 -11.19
C LEU A 78 8.34 20.46 -11.74
N LYS A 79 7.80 21.22 -12.71
CA LYS A 79 6.58 20.84 -13.44
C LYS A 79 6.73 19.51 -14.18
N ARG A 80 7.84 19.29 -14.90
CA ARG A 80 8.09 18.03 -15.61
C ARG A 80 8.09 16.83 -14.65
N LYS A 81 8.69 16.98 -13.47
CA LYS A 81 8.68 15.94 -12.42
C LYS A 81 7.27 15.69 -11.89
N GLU A 82 6.50 16.73 -11.62
CA GLU A 82 5.11 16.62 -11.16
C GLU A 82 4.20 15.96 -12.22
N GLU A 83 4.34 16.32 -13.49
CA GLU A 83 3.59 15.74 -14.60
C GLU A 83 3.92 14.25 -14.79
N ALA A 84 5.21 13.89 -14.72
CA ALA A 84 5.64 12.49 -14.80
C ALA A 84 5.10 11.67 -13.62
N GLU A 85 5.14 12.23 -12.41
CA GLU A 85 4.57 11.59 -11.22
C GLU A 85 3.06 11.41 -11.38
N GLN A 86 2.34 12.44 -11.82
CA GLN A 86 0.90 12.39 -12.02
C GLN A 86 0.51 11.34 -13.08
N ALA A 87 1.24 11.27 -14.19
CA ALA A 87 1.01 10.27 -15.23
C ALA A 87 1.22 8.84 -14.72
N ALA A 88 2.23 8.61 -13.87
CA ALA A 88 2.47 7.31 -13.25
C ALA A 88 1.32 6.92 -12.30
N LEU A 89 0.83 7.87 -11.49
CA LEU A 89 -0.29 7.66 -10.57
C LEU A 89 -1.60 7.38 -11.32
N ASP A 90 -1.86 8.08 -12.41
CA ASP A 90 -3.05 7.87 -13.23
C ASP A 90 -3.02 6.50 -13.92
N LYS A 91 -1.85 6.09 -14.40
CA LYS A 91 -1.64 4.73 -14.93
C LYS A 91 -1.89 3.67 -13.86
N GLU A 92 -1.34 3.86 -12.66
CA GLU A 92 -1.56 2.96 -11.53
C GLU A 92 -3.05 2.88 -11.17
N ARG A 93 -3.73 4.01 -11.07
CA ARG A 93 -5.16 4.09 -10.78
C ARG A 93 -6.00 3.30 -11.78
N ARG A 94 -5.77 3.49 -13.08
CA ARG A 94 -6.47 2.74 -14.14
C ARG A 94 -6.27 1.23 -13.99
N MET A 95 -5.06 0.79 -13.65
CA MET A 95 -4.80 -0.63 -13.38
C MET A 95 -5.57 -1.13 -12.15
N GLN A 96 -5.60 -0.36 -11.06
CA GLN A 96 -6.34 -0.72 -9.85
C GLN A 96 -7.85 -0.83 -10.13
N GLU A 97 -8.43 0.12 -10.87
CA GLU A 97 -9.83 0.11 -11.27
C GLU A 97 -10.17 -1.10 -12.15
N ALA A 98 -9.31 -1.42 -13.12
CA ALA A 98 -9.46 -2.60 -13.96
C ALA A 98 -9.42 -3.90 -13.12
N GLN A 99 -8.48 -4.02 -12.19
CA GLN A 99 -8.41 -5.17 -11.28
C GLN A 99 -9.67 -5.31 -10.41
N LEU A 100 -10.20 -4.19 -9.91
CA LEU A 100 -11.45 -4.19 -9.14
C LEU A 100 -12.65 -4.59 -10.00
N ALA A 101 -12.73 -4.10 -11.24
CA ALA A 101 -13.79 -4.47 -12.17
C ALA A 101 -13.78 -5.98 -12.47
N ILE A 102 -12.59 -6.55 -12.70
CA ILE A 102 -12.42 -8.00 -12.91
C ILE A 102 -12.85 -8.78 -11.67
N LYS A 103 -12.39 -8.39 -10.48
CA LYS A 103 -12.76 -9.05 -9.21
C LYS A 103 -14.27 -8.98 -8.92
N ARG A 104 -14.93 -7.89 -9.30
CA ARG A 104 -16.39 -7.74 -9.16
C ARG A 104 -17.16 -8.65 -10.12
N LYS A 105 -16.69 -8.80 -11.36
CA LYS A 105 -17.35 -9.64 -12.38
C LYS A 105 -17.10 -11.13 -12.21
N TYR A 106 -15.87 -11.52 -11.90
CA TYR A 106 -15.41 -12.92 -11.93
C TYR A 106 -15.06 -13.47 -10.53
N GLY A 107 -15.31 -12.70 -9.48
CA GLY A 107 -15.06 -13.10 -8.10
C GLY A 107 -13.63 -12.84 -7.63
N ARG A 108 -13.39 -13.07 -6.33
CA ARG A 108 -12.13 -12.71 -5.66
C ARG A 108 -10.90 -13.50 -6.15
N ASN A 109 -11.11 -14.65 -6.79
CA ASN A 109 -10.06 -15.53 -7.33
C ASN A 109 -9.71 -15.25 -8.80
N ALA A 110 -10.36 -14.27 -9.42
CA ALA A 110 -10.15 -13.97 -10.84
C ALA A 110 -8.74 -13.44 -11.17
N ILE A 111 -8.02 -12.92 -10.18
CA ILE A 111 -6.66 -12.40 -10.36
C ILE A 111 -5.73 -13.08 -9.34
N LEU A 112 -4.76 -13.83 -9.87
CA LEU A 112 -3.67 -14.40 -9.10
C LEU A 112 -2.37 -13.68 -9.46
N ARG A 113 -1.50 -13.48 -8.47
CA ARG A 113 -0.15 -12.90 -8.65
C ARG A 113 0.88 -14.02 -8.68
N GLY A 114 2.06 -13.78 -9.27
CA GLY A 114 3.16 -14.75 -9.32
C GLY A 114 3.53 -15.29 -7.93
N LEU A 115 3.55 -14.43 -6.91
CA LEU A 115 3.77 -14.80 -5.50
C LEU A 115 2.77 -15.84 -4.95
N ASN A 116 1.59 -15.99 -5.58
CA ASN A 116 0.62 -16.99 -5.16
C ASN A 116 0.97 -18.40 -5.69
N PHE A 117 2.00 -18.53 -6.51
CA PHE A 117 2.48 -19.80 -7.07
C PHE A 117 3.82 -20.23 -6.46
N GLU A 118 4.42 -19.43 -5.59
CA GLU A 118 5.65 -19.81 -4.89
C GLU A 118 5.41 -20.98 -3.93
N GLU A 119 6.47 -21.76 -3.70
CA GLU A 119 6.43 -22.90 -2.80
C GLU A 119 6.11 -22.43 -1.36
N GLY A 120 5.07 -23.02 -0.76
CA GLY A 120 4.54 -22.58 0.54
C GLY A 120 3.46 -21.49 0.48
N ALA A 121 3.10 -20.97 -0.71
CA ALA A 121 2.02 -20.00 -0.85
C ALA A 121 0.63 -20.66 -0.68
N THR A 122 0.00 -20.48 0.47
CA THR A 122 -1.33 -21.05 0.78
C THR A 122 -2.51 -20.23 0.26
N ALA A 123 -2.26 -19.15 -0.49
CA ALA A 123 -3.29 -18.20 -0.90
C ALA A 123 -4.40 -18.85 -1.74
N LYS A 124 -4.04 -19.75 -2.68
CA LYS A 124 -5.03 -20.45 -3.53
C LYS A 124 -5.87 -21.43 -2.73
N GLU A 125 -5.22 -22.27 -1.93
CA GLU A 125 -5.87 -23.28 -1.11
C GLU A 125 -6.83 -22.64 -0.10
N ARG A 126 -6.37 -21.61 0.60
CA ARG A 126 -7.21 -20.81 1.51
C ARG A 126 -8.39 -20.18 0.79
N ASN A 127 -8.18 -19.60 -0.39
CA ASN A 127 -9.25 -18.97 -1.14
C ASN A 127 -10.31 -19.96 -1.63
N ALA A 128 -9.91 -21.21 -1.94
CA ALA A 128 -10.84 -22.29 -2.28
C ALA A 128 -11.59 -22.82 -1.04
N GLN A 129 -10.94 -22.82 0.13
CA GLN A 129 -11.55 -23.30 1.38
C GLN A 129 -12.54 -22.30 2.00
N ILE A 130 -12.24 -20.99 1.92
CA ILE A 130 -13.11 -19.93 2.47
C ILE A 130 -14.22 -19.55 1.48
N GLY A 131 -13.99 -19.76 0.18
CA GLY A 131 -14.95 -19.47 -0.89
C GLY A 131 -15.98 -20.57 -1.08
N GLY A 132 -16.83 -20.82 -0.08
CA GLY A 132 -18.18 -21.41 -0.22
C GLY A 132 -18.38 -22.76 -0.93
N HIS A 133 -17.35 -23.42 -1.48
CA HIS A 133 -17.49 -24.66 -2.26
C HIS A 133 -17.25 -25.94 -1.44
N LYS A 134 -17.10 -25.82 -0.11
CA LYS A 134 -17.12 -26.94 0.85
C LYS A 134 -18.28 -26.78 1.86
N ALA A 135 -19.44 -26.36 1.37
CA ALA A 135 -20.72 -26.47 2.06
C ALA A 135 -21.73 -27.12 1.10
#